data_AF-A0A429GQD7-F1
#
_entry.id   AF-A0A429GQD7-F1
#
_cell.length_a   1.000
_cell.length_b   1.000
_cell.length_c   1.000
_cell.angle_alpha   90.00
_cell.angle_beta   90.00
_cell.angle_gamma   90.00
#
_symmetry.space_group_name_H-M   'P 1'
#
loop_
_entity.id
_entity.type
_entity.pdbx_description
1 polymer ?
#
loop_
_entity_poly.entity_id
_entity_poly.type
_entity_poly.pdbx_seq_one_letter_code
_entity_poly.pdbx_strand_id
1 'polypeptide(L)'
;MKIAIIGSGISGLYAAWKLSSRHQVTIFEKNDYFGGHTDTHRFCIEGQSLAVDSGFIVFNEYNYPLFSEMLAELGVESQSSDMSFSVNNLVTGLQYNPSKKWSLFAKPQNFFKKDFLHMLADLIRFYDNNKDVVVADCDSQLTLDQYLNRHAYSDAFRHEHLYPMCGALWSSPVDQVGKIPYKFVVSFFQHHRMLQLKQRPQWQTVQGGSASYIEAIRKSCANIQWRAMAVSAVTRHSDQVSVRTQHGVEQYDWVIFASHADDTLALLTDATQLEQNVLGQFGYQDNHMVVHHDQSIMPKRRSQWASWHVHVTKNQNTISSQHLHYGFSYWMNKLQNLSCKTQIFATLNPNLNIAADKILVERHYRHPVFNAEAIDAQKRWREINGQYRSSFCGAYWGWGFHEDGASSAARVVAQIEQVSSVAEQQGVELC
;
A
#
# COMPACT_ATOMS: atom_id res chain seq x y z
N MET A 1 -18.60 25.18 1.57
CA MET A 1 -19.13 24.04 0.79
C MET A 1 -19.47 22.87 1.70
N LYS A 2 -20.47 22.10 1.30
CA LYS A 2 -20.82 20.76 1.76
C LYS A 2 -20.17 19.72 0.85
N ILE A 3 -19.25 18.92 1.39
CA ILE A 3 -18.38 18.02 0.62
C ILE A 3 -18.66 16.57 1.03
N ALA A 4 -18.98 15.73 0.05
CA ALA A 4 -19.02 14.27 0.23
C ALA A 4 -17.65 13.67 -0.07
N ILE A 5 -17.16 12.80 0.81
CA ILE A 5 -15.95 12.01 0.61
C ILE A 5 -16.35 10.55 0.57
N ILE A 6 -16.08 9.86 -0.55
CA ILE A 6 -16.47 8.47 -0.76
C ILE A 6 -15.24 7.59 -0.59
N GLY A 7 -15.20 6.83 0.51
CA GLY A 7 -14.07 6.02 0.94
C GLY A 7 -13.35 6.65 2.14
N SER A 8 -13.11 5.85 3.17
CA SER A 8 -12.42 6.27 4.40
C SER A 8 -11.00 5.73 4.52
N GLY A 9 -10.36 5.37 3.40
CA GLY A 9 -8.92 5.13 3.36
C GLY A 9 -8.13 6.38 3.74
N ILE A 10 -6.80 6.25 3.85
CA ILE A 10 -5.91 7.38 4.19
C ILE A 10 -6.16 8.62 3.34
N SER A 11 -6.44 8.48 2.04
CA SER A 11 -6.75 9.62 1.16
C SER A 11 -8.02 10.37 1.59
N GLY A 12 -9.08 9.64 1.93
CA GLY A 12 -10.34 10.24 2.38
C GLY A 12 -10.19 10.87 3.76
N LEU A 13 -9.50 10.18 4.67
CA LEU A 13 -9.24 10.68 6.02
C LEU A 13 -8.35 11.93 6.03
N TYR A 14 -7.28 11.95 5.23
CA TYR A 14 -6.40 13.11 5.10
C TYR A 14 -7.15 14.31 4.53
N ALA A 15 -7.94 14.11 3.47
CA ALA A 15 -8.77 15.16 2.88
C ALA A 15 -9.80 15.68 3.89
N ALA A 16 -10.49 14.80 4.61
CA ALA A 16 -11.48 15.18 5.61
C ALA A 16 -10.85 15.98 6.76
N TRP A 17 -9.71 15.50 7.27
CA TRP A 17 -8.97 16.16 8.34
C TRP A 17 -8.61 17.61 7.97
N LYS A 18 -7.98 17.84 6.82
CA LYS A 18 -7.62 19.21 6.38
C LYS A 18 -8.84 20.08 6.07
N LEU A 19 -9.87 19.55 5.39
CA LEU A 19 -11.02 20.35 4.92
C LEU A 19 -12.09 20.63 6.00
N SER A 20 -12.18 19.81 7.04
CA SER A 20 -13.25 19.90 8.06
C SER A 20 -13.26 21.19 8.89
N SER A 21 -12.15 21.94 8.88
CA SER A 21 -12.04 23.22 9.58
C SER A 21 -12.80 24.35 8.87
N ARG A 22 -12.99 24.25 7.55
CA ARG A 22 -13.62 25.29 6.70
C ARG A 22 -14.85 24.81 5.92
N HIS A 23 -15.11 23.51 5.92
CA HIS A 23 -16.17 22.91 5.13
C HIS A 23 -16.98 21.89 5.93
N GLN A 24 -18.24 21.69 5.53
CA GLN A 24 -19.07 20.63 6.08
C GLN A 24 -18.72 19.33 5.35
N VAL A 25 -17.99 18.44 6.01
CA VAL A 25 -17.48 17.21 5.39
C VAL A 25 -18.31 16.02 5.84
N THR A 26 -18.73 15.18 4.89
CA THR A 26 -19.34 13.88 5.17
C THR A 26 -18.50 12.78 4.55
N ILE A 27 -18.03 11.83 5.36
CA ILE A 27 -17.31 10.63 4.88
C ILE A 27 -18.29 9.46 4.80
N PHE A 28 -18.34 8.81 3.64
CA PHE A 28 -19.05 7.56 3.42
C PHE A 28 -18.06 6.40 3.33
N GLU A 29 -18.32 5.35 4.10
CA GLU A 29 -17.53 4.11 4.12
C GLU A 29 -18.44 2.90 3.94
N LYS A 30 -18.10 1.99 3.03
CA LYS A 30 -18.91 0.80 2.74
C LYS A 30 -18.75 -0.31 3.77
N ASN A 31 -17.61 -0.35 4.45
CA ASN A 31 -17.32 -1.33 5.49
C ASN A 31 -17.96 -0.96 6.84
N ASP A 32 -17.93 -1.91 7.78
CA ASP A 32 -18.34 -1.72 9.17
C ASP A 32 -17.26 -1.04 10.05
N TYR A 33 -16.12 -0.68 9.44
CA TYR A 33 -15.02 0.05 10.06
C TYR A 33 -14.49 1.15 9.12
N PHE A 34 -13.95 2.22 9.70
CA PHE A 34 -13.27 3.29 8.95
C PHE A 34 -11.78 2.99 8.83
N GLY A 35 -11.17 3.34 7.69
CA GLY A 35 -9.72 3.22 7.48
C GLY A 35 -9.31 2.44 6.24
N GLY A 36 -10.18 1.58 5.70
CA GLY A 36 -9.86 0.73 4.56
C GLY A 36 -8.66 -0.19 4.84
N HIS A 37 -7.50 0.11 4.26
CA HIS A 37 -6.25 -0.62 4.56
C HIS A 37 -5.63 -0.27 5.92
N THR A 38 -6.09 0.79 6.58
CA THR A 38 -5.81 1.04 7.99
C THR A 38 -6.73 0.16 8.82
N ASP A 39 -6.29 -1.06 9.10
CA ASP A 39 -7.11 -2.12 9.69
C ASP A 39 -6.38 -2.73 10.89
N THR A 40 -6.79 -2.30 12.09
CA THR A 40 -6.24 -2.71 13.39
C THR A 40 -7.20 -3.63 14.11
N HIS A 41 -6.74 -4.83 14.46
CA HIS A 41 -7.50 -5.83 15.20
C HIS A 41 -7.13 -5.81 16.67
N ARG A 42 -8.13 -5.86 17.55
CA ARG A 42 -7.93 -5.89 19.00
C ARG A 42 -8.11 -7.30 19.54
N PHE A 43 -7.11 -7.80 20.27
CA PHE A 43 -7.12 -9.13 20.88
C PHE A 43 -6.80 -9.07 22.37
N CYS A 44 -7.36 -9.99 23.15
CA CYS A 44 -6.90 -10.26 24.51
C CYS A 44 -6.06 -11.54 24.51
N ILE A 45 -4.74 -11.42 24.63
CA ILE A 45 -3.81 -12.56 24.61
C ILE A 45 -2.93 -12.47 25.85
N GLU A 46 -2.85 -13.55 26.63
CA GLU A 46 -2.07 -13.60 27.88
C GLU A 46 -2.49 -12.49 28.88
N GLY A 47 -3.77 -12.10 28.87
CA GLY A 47 -4.30 -11.01 29.70
C GLY A 47 -3.91 -9.59 29.24
N GLN A 48 -3.25 -9.46 28.09
CA GLN A 48 -2.86 -8.18 27.51
C GLN A 48 -3.80 -7.81 26.35
N SER A 49 -4.24 -6.55 26.33
CA SER A 49 -4.94 -5.98 25.18
C SER A 49 -3.92 -5.59 24.11
N LEU A 50 -3.99 -6.24 22.96
CA LEU A 50 -3.07 -6.03 21.84
C LEU A 50 -3.82 -5.40 20.67
N ALA A 51 -3.13 -4.53 19.95
CA ALA A 51 -3.59 -3.97 18.68
C ALA A 51 -2.63 -4.46 17.59
N VAL A 52 -3.17 -5.17 16.59
CA VAL A 52 -2.39 -5.78 15.51
C VAL A 52 -2.89 -5.25 14.18
N ASP A 53 -2.01 -4.60 13.44
CA ASP A 53 -2.30 -4.10 12.11
C ASP A 53 -2.17 -5.22 11.07
N SER A 54 -3.04 -5.18 10.05
CA SER A 54 -3.10 -6.23 9.02
C SER A 54 -3.05 -5.69 7.59
N GLY A 55 -3.26 -4.39 7.37
CA GLY A 55 -3.03 -3.73 6.10
C GLY A 55 -1.80 -2.82 6.16
N PHE A 56 -2.00 -1.55 6.54
CA PHE A 56 -0.91 -0.61 6.77
C PHE A 56 -0.26 -0.85 8.14
N ILE A 57 1.05 -1.12 8.15
CA ILE A 57 1.79 -1.49 9.37
C ILE A 57 2.92 -0.49 9.66
N VAL A 58 3.69 -0.09 8.65
CA VAL A 58 4.95 0.66 8.84
C VAL A 58 5.10 1.84 7.90
N PHE A 59 5.87 2.83 8.35
CA PHE A 59 6.26 4.02 7.59
C PHE A 59 7.66 4.49 8.02
N ASN A 60 8.17 5.55 7.39
CA ASN A 60 9.35 6.26 7.88
C ASN A 60 9.26 7.75 7.53
N GLU A 61 9.75 8.63 8.40
CA GLU A 61 9.60 10.09 8.23
C GLU A 61 10.18 10.63 6.92
N TYR A 62 11.22 9.98 6.38
CA TYR A 62 11.85 10.44 5.13
C TYR A 62 10.96 10.26 3.90
N ASN A 63 10.31 9.09 3.78
CA ASN A 63 9.46 8.76 2.62
C ASN A 63 7.97 9.03 2.87
N TYR A 64 7.59 9.37 4.11
CA TYR A 64 6.19 9.60 4.51
C TYR A 64 6.01 10.98 5.17
N PRO A 65 6.48 12.09 4.56
CA PRO A 65 6.49 13.39 5.22
C PRO A 65 5.09 13.88 5.59
N LEU A 66 4.08 13.75 4.71
CA LEU A 66 2.73 14.25 4.99
C LEU A 66 2.02 13.40 6.03
N PHE A 67 2.21 12.08 5.97
CA PHE A 67 1.66 11.20 6.99
C PHE A 67 2.32 11.44 8.35
N SER A 68 3.64 11.59 8.41
CA SER A 68 4.37 11.92 9.63
C SER A 68 3.93 13.26 10.23
N GLU A 69 3.76 14.28 9.40
CA GLU A 69 3.23 15.59 9.82
C GLU A 69 1.81 15.44 10.40
N MET A 70 0.93 14.69 9.72
CA MET A 70 -0.43 14.44 10.20
C MET A 70 -0.43 13.74 11.57
N LEU A 71 0.40 12.70 11.76
CA LEU A 71 0.50 12.03 13.06
C LEU A 71 0.97 12.99 14.16
N ALA A 72 1.96 13.84 13.86
CA ALA A 72 2.48 14.82 14.80
C ALA A 72 1.42 15.87 15.18
N GLU A 73 0.69 16.42 14.20
CA GLU A 73 -0.41 17.37 14.44
C GLU A 73 -1.56 16.75 15.26
N LEU A 74 -1.85 15.47 15.03
CA LEU A 74 -2.87 14.71 15.77
C LEU A 74 -2.42 14.25 17.16
N GLY A 75 -1.13 14.41 17.50
CA GLY A 75 -0.56 13.91 18.75
C GLY A 75 -0.53 12.38 18.83
N VAL A 76 -0.43 11.70 17.68
CA VAL A 76 -0.38 10.23 17.60
C VAL A 76 1.07 9.78 17.60
N GLU A 77 1.46 9.04 18.62
CA GLU A 77 2.83 8.56 18.78
C GLU A 77 3.16 7.40 17.83
N SER A 78 4.43 7.36 17.40
CA SER A 78 4.99 6.24 16.67
C SER A 78 6.22 5.70 17.39
N GLN A 79 6.60 4.47 17.07
CA GLN A 79 7.75 3.81 17.68
C GLN A 79 8.59 3.12 16.60
N SER A 80 9.89 2.92 16.88
CA SER A 80 10.80 2.22 15.98
C SER A 80 10.30 0.80 15.67
N SER A 81 10.37 0.43 14.39
CA SER A 81 9.99 -0.89 13.88
C SER A 81 11.21 -1.59 13.27
N ASP A 82 11.33 -2.90 13.47
CA ASP A 82 12.33 -3.71 12.77
C ASP A 82 11.78 -4.17 11.42
N MET A 83 12.47 -3.80 10.36
CA MET A 83 12.14 -4.16 8.97
C MET A 83 13.12 -5.17 8.39
N SER A 84 13.52 -6.16 9.20
CA SER A 84 14.36 -7.24 8.67
C SER A 84 13.60 -8.05 7.62
N PHE A 85 14.28 -8.42 6.54
CA PHE A 85 13.74 -9.18 5.43
C PHE A 85 14.38 -10.56 5.35
N SER A 86 13.65 -11.55 4.83
CA SER A 86 14.18 -12.89 4.56
C SER A 86 13.39 -13.57 3.45
N VAL A 87 14.08 -14.46 2.74
CA VAL A 87 13.50 -15.33 1.72
C VAL A 87 13.76 -16.77 2.11
N ASN A 88 12.70 -17.58 2.04
CA ASN A 88 12.75 -19.03 2.17
C ASN A 88 12.19 -19.64 0.89
N ASN A 89 13.10 -20.04 0.01
CA ASN A 89 12.75 -20.74 -1.21
C ASN A 89 12.70 -22.25 -0.93
N LEU A 90 11.48 -22.78 -0.80
CA LEU A 90 11.24 -24.20 -0.56
C LEU A 90 11.43 -25.05 -1.82
N VAL A 91 11.59 -24.43 -2.99
CA VAL A 91 11.85 -25.11 -4.26
C VAL A 91 13.35 -25.36 -4.45
N THR A 92 14.18 -24.33 -4.25
CA THR A 92 15.65 -24.44 -4.39
C THR A 92 16.35 -24.81 -3.08
N GLY A 93 15.63 -24.70 -1.95
CA GLY A 93 16.16 -24.87 -0.59
C GLY A 93 17.00 -23.67 -0.11
N LEU A 94 17.05 -22.59 -0.88
CA LEU A 94 17.76 -21.38 -0.48
C LEU A 94 17.01 -20.68 0.66
N GLN A 95 17.75 -20.36 1.72
CA GLN A 95 17.28 -19.55 2.84
C GLN A 95 18.32 -18.50 3.12
N TYR A 96 17.94 -17.23 3.09
CA TYR A 96 18.82 -16.15 3.49
C TYR A 96 18.04 -14.96 4.06
N ASN A 97 18.74 -14.20 4.91
CA ASN A 97 18.25 -12.97 5.52
C ASN A 97 19.35 -11.91 5.29
N PRO A 98 19.12 -10.93 4.39
CA PRO A 98 20.12 -9.90 4.09
C PRO A 98 20.27 -8.86 5.20
N SER A 99 19.30 -8.75 6.13
CA SER A 99 19.24 -7.68 7.11
C SER A 99 20.15 -7.88 8.32
N LYS A 100 20.62 -9.10 8.62
CA LYS A 100 21.62 -9.32 9.67
C LYS A 100 22.96 -9.67 9.02
N LYS A 101 23.99 -8.86 9.29
CA LYS A 101 25.38 -9.11 8.82
C LYS A 101 25.85 -10.54 9.10
N TRP A 102 25.41 -11.12 10.22
CA TRP A 102 25.72 -12.49 10.64
C TRP A 102 24.80 -13.58 10.06
N SER A 103 23.59 -13.25 9.57
CA SER A 103 22.67 -14.26 9.02
C SER A 103 23.00 -14.68 7.60
N LEU A 104 23.69 -13.84 6.82
CA LEU A 104 24.31 -14.29 5.57
C LEU A 104 25.26 -15.48 5.84
N PHE A 105 25.95 -15.49 7.00
CA PHE A 105 26.82 -16.58 7.45
C PHE A 105 26.10 -17.73 8.17
N ALA A 106 24.77 -17.66 8.40
CA ALA A 106 24.05 -18.68 9.17
C ALA A 106 23.84 -20.02 8.43
N LYS A 107 24.10 -20.04 7.12
CA LYS A 107 24.42 -21.25 6.35
C LYS A 107 25.69 -20.97 5.52
N PRO A 108 26.89 -21.18 6.08
CA PRO A 108 28.14 -20.90 5.35
C PRO A 108 28.25 -21.73 4.06
N GLN A 109 27.53 -22.87 3.98
CA GLN A 109 27.34 -23.68 2.78
C GLN A 109 26.78 -22.90 1.58
N ASN A 110 25.96 -21.86 1.79
CA ASN A 110 25.41 -21.06 0.69
C ASN A 110 26.50 -20.25 -0.02
N PHE A 111 27.57 -19.81 0.68
CA PHE A 111 28.69 -19.10 0.05
C PHE A 111 29.55 -20.00 -0.85
N PHE A 112 29.49 -21.32 -0.66
CA PHE A 112 30.12 -22.26 -1.58
C PHE A 112 29.25 -22.58 -2.80
N LYS A 113 28.00 -22.09 -2.84
CA LYS A 113 27.14 -22.23 -4.02
C LYS A 113 27.41 -21.08 -4.99
N LYS A 114 27.87 -21.45 -6.19
CA LYS A 114 28.16 -20.52 -7.29
C LYS A 114 27.01 -19.53 -7.55
N ASP A 115 25.77 -20.03 -7.56
CA ASP A 115 24.57 -19.24 -7.84
C ASP A 115 24.31 -18.16 -6.80
N PHE A 116 24.63 -18.41 -5.53
CA PHE A 116 24.47 -17.42 -4.46
C PHE A 116 25.48 -16.28 -4.58
N LEU A 117 26.73 -16.58 -4.95
CA LEU A 117 27.74 -15.56 -5.21
C LEU A 117 27.40 -14.73 -6.45
N HIS A 118 26.91 -15.36 -7.51
CA HIS A 118 26.41 -14.67 -8.70
C HIS A 118 25.23 -13.74 -8.36
N MET A 119 24.26 -14.22 -7.56
CA MET A 119 23.14 -13.42 -7.08
C MET A 119 23.62 -12.17 -6.33
N LEU A 120 24.63 -12.28 -5.44
CA LEU A 120 25.19 -11.14 -4.72
C LEU A 120 25.96 -10.17 -5.62
N ALA A 121 26.72 -10.68 -6.59
CA ALA A 121 27.43 -9.83 -7.55
C ALA A 121 26.44 -9.04 -8.41
N ASP A 122 25.38 -9.69 -8.89
CA ASP A 122 24.32 -9.05 -9.67
C ASP A 122 23.49 -8.07 -8.84
N LEU A 123 23.29 -8.34 -7.54
CA LEU A 123 22.65 -7.38 -6.63
C LEU A 123 23.42 -6.06 -6.57
N ILE A 124 24.73 -6.13 -6.32
CA ILE A 124 25.59 -4.94 -6.25
C ILE A 124 25.60 -4.24 -7.61
N ARG A 125 25.75 -5.00 -8.70
CA ARG A 125 25.71 -4.48 -10.07
C ARG A 125 24.38 -3.79 -10.39
N PHE A 126 23.26 -4.36 -9.97
CA PHE A 126 21.94 -3.75 -10.13
C PHE A 126 21.85 -2.43 -9.37
N TYR A 127 22.34 -2.37 -8.12
CA TYR A 127 22.34 -1.12 -7.35
C TYR A 127 23.19 -0.04 -8.02
N ASP A 128 24.41 -0.37 -8.40
CA ASP A 128 25.32 0.59 -9.04
C ASP A 128 24.82 1.08 -10.40
N ASN A 129 24.22 0.20 -11.21
CA ASN A 129 23.69 0.56 -12.52
C ASN A 129 22.44 1.45 -12.45
N ASN A 130 21.72 1.46 -11.32
CA ASN A 130 20.40 2.08 -11.23
C ASN A 130 20.34 3.26 -10.26
N LYS A 131 21.32 3.45 -9.38
CA LYS A 131 21.27 4.50 -8.34
C LYS A 131 21.22 5.93 -8.88
N ASP A 132 21.87 6.18 -10.01
CA ASP A 132 22.04 7.51 -10.61
C ASP A 132 21.27 7.67 -11.95
N VAL A 133 20.43 6.69 -12.30
CA VAL A 133 19.62 6.73 -13.54
C VAL A 133 18.59 7.85 -13.46
N VAL A 134 18.50 8.66 -14.52
CA VAL A 134 17.43 9.65 -14.68
C VAL A 134 16.16 8.94 -15.11
N VAL A 135 15.35 8.55 -14.12
CA VAL A 135 14.11 7.78 -14.31
C VAL A 135 13.12 8.46 -15.27
N ALA A 136 13.11 9.80 -15.31
CA ALA A 136 12.25 10.57 -16.20
C ALA A 136 12.46 10.19 -17.69
N ASP A 137 13.69 9.86 -18.07
CA ASP A 137 14.09 9.53 -19.44
C ASP A 137 13.87 8.05 -19.79
N CYS A 138 13.55 7.22 -18.81
CA CYS A 138 13.25 5.81 -19.05
C CYS A 138 11.90 5.65 -19.77
N ASP A 139 11.88 4.73 -20.73
CA ASP A 139 10.68 4.26 -21.43
C ASP A 139 9.69 3.62 -20.44
N SER A 140 8.41 4.05 -20.49
CA SER A 140 7.34 3.50 -19.64
C SER A 140 6.95 2.08 -20.03
N GLN A 141 7.26 1.65 -21.26
CA GLN A 141 6.95 0.32 -21.77
C GLN A 141 8.07 -0.70 -21.52
N LEU A 142 9.26 -0.24 -21.12
CA LEU A 142 10.36 -1.14 -20.79
C LEU A 142 10.02 -1.93 -19.52
N THR A 143 9.80 -3.23 -19.67
CA THR A 143 9.54 -4.14 -18.53
C THR A 143 10.83 -4.47 -17.78
N LEU A 144 10.67 -4.86 -16.51
CA LEU A 144 11.79 -5.34 -15.69
C LEU A 144 12.52 -6.51 -16.35
N ASP A 145 11.80 -7.48 -16.92
CA ASP A 145 12.39 -8.64 -17.62
C ASP A 145 13.22 -8.23 -18.82
N GLN A 146 12.71 -7.31 -19.64
CA GLN A 146 13.44 -6.82 -20.81
C GLN A 146 14.75 -6.14 -20.38
N TYR A 147 14.72 -5.31 -19.33
CA TYR A 147 15.94 -4.70 -18.78
C TYR A 147 16.93 -5.79 -18.30
N LEU A 148 16.45 -6.73 -17.49
CA LEU A 148 17.30 -7.78 -16.92
C LEU A 148 17.93 -8.67 -18.01
N ASN A 149 17.18 -8.97 -19.07
CA ASN A 149 17.66 -9.72 -20.24
C ASN A 149 18.72 -8.95 -21.02
N ARG A 150 18.48 -7.67 -21.33
CA ARG A 150 19.43 -6.81 -22.06
C ARG A 150 20.78 -6.69 -21.36
N HIS A 151 20.77 -6.73 -20.03
CA HIS A 151 21.97 -6.58 -19.19
C HIS A 151 22.46 -7.91 -18.61
N ALA A 152 21.97 -9.05 -19.11
CA ALA A 152 22.41 -10.40 -18.75
C ALA A 152 22.45 -10.67 -17.22
N TYR A 153 21.42 -10.24 -16.49
CA TYR A 153 21.26 -10.58 -15.08
C TYR A 153 20.87 -12.05 -14.90
N SER A 154 21.51 -12.72 -13.95
CA SER A 154 21.33 -14.15 -13.67
C SER A 154 19.96 -14.50 -13.11
N ASP A 155 19.47 -15.70 -13.43
CA ASP A 155 18.22 -16.23 -12.87
C ASP A 155 18.26 -16.32 -11.34
N ALA A 156 19.44 -16.57 -10.76
CA ALA A 156 19.62 -16.55 -9.32
C ALA A 156 19.28 -15.17 -8.72
N PHE A 157 19.79 -14.08 -9.28
CA PHE A 157 19.43 -12.73 -8.84
C PHE A 157 17.94 -12.43 -8.98
N ARG A 158 17.36 -12.81 -10.13
CA ARG A 158 15.94 -12.58 -10.43
C ARG A 158 15.03 -13.30 -9.45
N HIS A 159 15.15 -14.61 -9.36
CA HIS A 159 14.18 -15.46 -8.67
C HIS A 159 14.43 -15.58 -7.16
N GLU A 160 15.66 -15.38 -6.69
CA GLU A 160 15.98 -15.50 -5.27
C GLU A 160 15.98 -14.16 -4.52
N HIS A 161 16.08 -13.03 -5.24
CA HIS A 161 16.16 -11.72 -4.60
C HIS A 161 15.18 -10.70 -5.17
N LEU A 162 15.34 -10.33 -6.43
CA LEU A 162 14.63 -9.18 -6.98
C LEU A 162 13.12 -9.44 -7.06
N TYR A 163 12.70 -10.57 -7.62
CA TYR A 163 11.28 -10.87 -7.74
C TYR A 163 10.58 -11.12 -6.41
N PRO A 164 11.14 -11.89 -5.46
CA PRO A 164 10.58 -11.99 -4.11
C PRO A 164 10.44 -10.63 -3.40
N MET A 165 11.41 -9.72 -3.57
CA MET A 165 11.36 -8.39 -2.99
C MET A 165 10.26 -7.53 -3.61
N CYS A 166 10.18 -7.45 -4.94
CA CYS A 166 9.12 -6.74 -5.63
C CYS A 166 7.73 -7.33 -5.32
N GLY A 167 7.63 -8.66 -5.30
CA GLY A 167 6.41 -9.36 -4.89
C GLY A 167 5.95 -8.97 -3.49
N ALA A 168 6.88 -8.86 -2.53
CA ALA A 168 6.55 -8.45 -1.16
C ALA A 168 6.16 -6.96 -1.04
N LEU A 169 6.71 -6.09 -1.89
CA LEU A 169 6.43 -4.65 -1.87
C LEU A 169 5.06 -4.31 -2.48
N TRP A 170 4.69 -4.99 -3.57
CA TRP A 170 3.48 -4.69 -4.34
C TRP A 170 2.48 -5.84 -4.36
N SER A 171 2.60 -6.79 -3.43
CA SER A 171 1.71 -7.95 -3.31
C SER A 171 1.51 -8.70 -4.64
N SER A 172 2.53 -8.67 -5.49
CA SER A 172 2.43 -9.08 -6.89
C SER A 172 2.77 -10.57 -7.06
N PRO A 173 1.97 -11.33 -7.84
CA PRO A 173 2.25 -12.71 -8.21
C PRO A 173 3.54 -12.83 -8.99
N VAL A 174 4.20 -13.99 -8.89
CA VAL A 174 5.51 -14.25 -9.50
C VAL A 174 5.54 -13.92 -10.99
N ASP A 175 4.48 -14.26 -11.72
CA ASP A 175 4.34 -14.12 -13.16
C ASP A 175 4.03 -12.68 -13.63
N GLN A 176 3.75 -11.78 -12.68
CA GLN A 176 3.52 -10.36 -12.96
C GLN A 176 4.74 -9.49 -12.67
N VAL A 177 5.59 -9.88 -11.70
CA VAL A 177 6.72 -9.05 -11.26
C VAL A 177 7.65 -8.65 -12.41
N GLY A 178 7.98 -9.60 -13.30
CA GLY A 178 8.83 -9.33 -14.45
C GLY A 178 8.24 -8.34 -15.48
N LYS A 179 6.91 -8.19 -15.48
CA LYS A 179 6.16 -7.30 -16.38
C LYS A 179 5.99 -5.90 -15.82
N ILE A 180 6.29 -5.68 -14.54
CA ILE A 180 6.25 -4.33 -13.94
C ILE A 180 7.21 -3.44 -14.73
N PRO A 181 6.80 -2.22 -15.12
CA PRO A 181 7.68 -1.28 -15.80
C PRO A 181 8.96 -1.01 -14.99
N TYR A 182 10.10 -1.18 -15.64
CA TYR A 182 11.43 -0.96 -15.06
C TYR A 182 11.55 0.43 -14.42
N LYS A 183 11.00 1.45 -15.11
CA LYS A 183 10.95 2.83 -14.63
C LYS A 183 10.29 2.92 -13.24
N PHE A 184 9.18 2.22 -13.02
CA PHE A 184 8.46 2.22 -11.75
C PHE A 184 9.30 1.61 -10.62
N VAL A 185 9.90 0.45 -10.88
CA VAL A 185 10.74 -0.26 -9.91
C VAL A 185 11.96 0.58 -9.49
N VAL A 186 12.69 1.14 -10.47
CA VAL A 186 13.88 1.95 -10.18
C VAL A 186 13.51 3.25 -9.49
N SER A 187 12.43 3.92 -9.91
CA SER A 187 11.94 5.12 -9.25
C SER A 187 11.66 4.87 -7.77
N PHE A 188 10.94 3.79 -7.48
CA PHE A 188 10.61 3.40 -6.12
C PHE A 188 11.88 3.09 -5.31
N PHE A 189 12.81 2.29 -5.86
CA PHE A 189 14.04 1.93 -5.15
C PHE A 189 14.98 3.13 -4.92
N GLN A 190 15.05 4.08 -5.84
CA GLN A 190 15.78 5.34 -5.65
C GLN A 190 15.15 6.18 -4.53
N HIS A 191 13.84 6.42 -4.62
CA HIS A 191 13.10 7.22 -3.65
C HIS A 191 13.25 6.64 -2.23
N HIS A 192 13.01 5.34 -2.08
CA HIS A 192 13.04 4.63 -0.79
C HIS A 192 14.46 4.23 -0.33
N ARG A 193 15.51 4.71 -1.01
CA ARG A 193 16.93 4.41 -0.71
C ARG A 193 17.24 2.91 -0.65
N MET A 194 16.54 2.10 -1.44
CA MET A 194 16.72 0.65 -1.50
C MET A 194 17.94 0.24 -2.34
N LEU A 195 18.41 1.10 -3.23
CA LEU A 195 19.66 0.92 -4.00
C LEU A 195 20.93 1.23 -3.19
N GLN A 196 20.79 1.58 -1.90
CA GLN A 196 21.90 1.96 -1.03
C GLN A 196 22.09 0.93 0.10
N LEU A 197 23.33 0.68 0.49
CA LEU A 197 23.68 -0.24 1.59
C LEU A 197 23.79 0.45 2.95
N LYS A 198 23.87 1.79 2.99
CA LYS A 198 24.02 2.60 4.21
C LYS A 198 22.95 3.69 4.23
N GLN A 199 22.74 4.31 5.40
CA GLN A 199 21.84 5.47 5.58
C GLN A 199 20.40 5.22 5.13
N ARG A 200 19.90 4.00 5.37
CA ARG A 200 18.49 3.67 5.17
C ARG A 200 17.66 4.35 6.27
N PRO A 201 16.47 4.90 5.95
CA PRO A 201 15.60 5.49 6.94
C PRO A 201 15.23 4.51 8.06
N GLN A 202 15.07 5.02 9.27
CA GLN A 202 14.54 4.22 10.39
C GLN A 202 13.05 4.03 10.15
N TRP A 203 12.62 2.77 10.15
CA TRP A 203 11.20 2.44 10.05
C TRP A 203 10.50 2.60 11.39
N GLN A 204 9.26 3.01 11.33
CA GLN A 204 8.36 3.24 12.45
C GLN A 204 7.02 2.53 12.22
N THR A 205 6.30 2.33 13.29
CA THR A 205 4.92 1.85 13.34
C THR A 205 4.12 2.75 14.28
N VAL A 206 2.83 2.91 14.04
CA VAL A 206 1.95 3.66 14.93
C VAL A 206 1.81 2.91 16.26
N GLN A 207 2.01 3.60 17.38
CA GLN A 207 1.85 3.00 18.71
C GLN A 207 0.37 2.77 19.00
N GLY A 208 0.02 1.58 19.49
CA GLY A 208 -1.39 1.21 19.73
C GLY A 208 -2.18 0.83 18.47
N GLY A 209 -1.50 0.69 17.32
CA GLY A 209 -2.09 0.30 16.04
C GLY A 209 -2.52 1.50 15.19
N SER A 210 -2.53 1.29 13.88
CA SER A 210 -2.75 2.34 12.88
C SER A 210 -4.13 3.02 12.99
N ALA A 211 -5.18 2.34 13.44
CA ALA A 211 -6.49 2.94 13.69
C ALA A 211 -6.47 4.10 14.72
N SER A 212 -5.39 4.24 15.50
CA SER A 212 -5.25 5.31 16.51
C SER A 212 -5.34 6.71 15.90
N TYR A 213 -4.83 6.93 14.68
CA TYR A 213 -4.94 8.25 14.05
C TYR A 213 -6.37 8.53 13.54
N ILE A 214 -7.15 7.49 13.23
CA ILE A 214 -8.56 7.65 12.88
C ILE A 214 -9.34 8.14 14.10
N GLU A 215 -9.12 7.52 15.25
CA GLU A 215 -9.72 7.95 16.52
C GLU A 215 -9.29 9.37 16.90
N ALA A 216 -8.03 9.74 16.64
CA ALA A 216 -7.55 11.10 16.83
C ALA A 216 -8.29 12.11 15.92
N ILE A 217 -8.48 11.80 14.64
CA ILE A 217 -9.26 12.64 13.70
C ILE A 217 -10.72 12.77 14.18
N ARG A 218 -11.36 11.66 14.58
CA ARG A 218 -12.74 11.69 15.09
C ARG A 218 -12.89 12.61 16.31
N LYS A 219 -11.87 12.62 17.17
CA LYS A 219 -11.83 13.46 18.38
C LYS A 219 -11.54 14.93 18.07
N SER A 220 -10.62 15.22 17.15
CA SER A 220 -10.18 16.59 16.84
C SER A 220 -11.08 17.31 15.83
N CYS A 221 -11.74 16.58 14.94
CA CYS A 221 -12.54 17.12 13.84
C CYS A 221 -14.05 16.85 14.05
N ALA A 222 -14.67 17.55 15.01
CA ALA A 222 -16.08 17.38 15.35
C ALA A 222 -17.07 17.70 14.21
N ASN A 223 -16.64 18.46 13.20
CA ASN A 223 -17.45 18.85 12.04
C ASN A 223 -17.56 17.77 10.96
N ILE A 224 -16.81 16.67 11.08
CA ILE A 224 -16.91 15.56 10.13
C ILE A 224 -18.14 14.72 10.48
N GLN A 225 -19.04 14.54 9.50
CA GLN A 225 -20.10 13.56 9.59
C GLN A 225 -19.59 12.20 9.09
N TRP A 226 -19.65 11.19 9.94
CA TRP A 226 -19.17 9.85 9.63
C TRP A 226 -20.34 8.94 9.29
N ARG A 227 -20.34 8.35 8.08
CA ARG A 227 -21.40 7.46 7.59
C ARG A 227 -20.79 6.09 7.27
N ALA A 228 -21.01 5.10 8.13
CA ALA A 228 -20.75 3.69 7.82
C ALA A 228 -21.89 3.17 6.93
N MET A 229 -21.84 3.55 5.66
CA MET A 229 -22.89 3.38 4.67
C MET A 229 -22.31 3.38 3.28
N ALA A 230 -22.62 2.34 2.50
CA ALA A 230 -22.24 2.27 1.11
C ALA A 230 -23.00 3.30 0.26
N VAL A 231 -22.26 4.03 -0.58
CA VAL A 231 -22.81 4.79 -1.70
C VAL A 231 -23.10 3.81 -2.84
N SER A 232 -24.26 3.96 -3.47
CA SER A 232 -24.71 3.11 -4.58
C SER A 232 -24.64 3.81 -5.94
N ALA A 233 -24.62 5.13 -5.96
CA ALA A 233 -24.44 5.95 -7.15
C ALA A 233 -24.11 7.39 -6.79
N VAL A 234 -23.39 8.05 -7.69
CA VAL A 234 -23.17 9.49 -7.70
C VAL A 234 -23.57 10.03 -9.07
N THR A 235 -24.32 11.13 -9.06
CA THR A 235 -24.68 11.89 -10.26
C THR A 235 -24.26 13.34 -10.06
N ARG A 236 -23.48 13.89 -10.98
CA ARG A 236 -23.02 15.27 -10.90
C ARG A 236 -23.88 16.15 -11.80
N HIS A 237 -24.30 17.28 -11.27
CA HIS A 237 -25.07 18.31 -11.97
C HIS A 237 -24.24 19.59 -12.09
N SER A 238 -24.76 20.60 -12.79
CA SER A 238 -24.06 21.88 -12.98
C SER A 238 -23.87 22.65 -11.67
N ASP A 239 -24.82 22.54 -10.75
CA ASP A 239 -24.92 23.28 -9.49
C ASP A 239 -24.67 22.41 -8.25
N GLN A 240 -24.90 21.10 -8.31
CA GLN A 240 -24.78 20.21 -7.17
C GLN A 240 -24.31 18.80 -7.55
N VAL A 241 -24.07 17.97 -6.54
CA VAL A 241 -23.76 16.54 -6.65
C VAL A 241 -24.77 15.75 -5.81
N SER A 242 -25.43 14.78 -6.45
CA SER A 242 -26.34 13.85 -5.80
C SER A 242 -25.62 12.55 -5.42
N VAL A 243 -25.64 12.20 -4.13
CA VAL A 243 -25.08 10.96 -3.59
C VAL A 243 -26.23 10.06 -3.14
N ARG A 244 -26.36 8.88 -3.77
CA ARG A 244 -27.44 7.92 -3.48
C ARG A 244 -26.96 6.80 -2.57
N THR A 245 -27.66 6.59 -1.47
CA THR A 245 -27.45 5.48 -0.53
C THR A 245 -28.72 4.66 -0.36
N GLN A 246 -28.69 3.66 0.51
CA GLN A 246 -29.90 2.89 0.86
C GLN A 246 -30.97 3.74 1.58
N HIS A 247 -30.61 4.90 2.14
CA HIS A 247 -31.53 5.77 2.88
C HIS A 247 -32.10 6.93 2.04
N GLY A 248 -31.73 7.02 0.76
CA GLY A 248 -32.20 8.06 -0.14
C GLY A 248 -31.06 8.77 -0.88
N VAL A 249 -31.35 9.98 -1.34
CA VAL A 249 -30.40 10.83 -2.07
C VAL A 249 -30.11 12.07 -1.24
N GLU A 250 -28.82 12.36 -1.07
CA GLU A 250 -28.33 13.56 -0.40
C GLU A 250 -27.60 14.47 -1.39
N GLN A 251 -27.77 15.78 -1.27
CA GLN A 251 -27.11 16.78 -2.11
C GLN A 251 -25.85 17.33 -1.44
N TYR A 252 -24.84 17.59 -2.25
CA TYR A 252 -23.53 18.13 -1.88
C TYR A 252 -23.06 19.12 -2.94
N ASP A 253 -22.17 20.05 -2.60
CA ASP A 253 -21.62 21.02 -3.55
C ASP A 253 -20.46 20.42 -4.35
N TRP A 254 -19.78 19.44 -3.73
CA TRP A 254 -18.58 18.79 -4.23
C TRP A 254 -18.49 17.33 -3.74
N VAL A 255 -17.89 16.47 -4.56
CA VAL A 255 -17.56 15.08 -4.20
C VAL A 255 -16.07 14.79 -4.36
N ILE A 256 -15.47 14.14 -3.36
CA ILE A 256 -14.12 13.60 -3.42
C ILE A 256 -14.24 12.08 -3.45
N PHE A 257 -13.82 11.47 -4.54
CA PHE A 257 -13.66 10.03 -4.65
C PHE A 257 -12.30 9.63 -4.08
N ALA A 258 -12.34 9.04 -2.88
CA ALA A 258 -11.20 8.47 -2.16
C ALA A 258 -11.26 6.93 -2.10
N SER A 259 -11.95 6.34 -3.08
CA SER A 259 -12.08 4.89 -3.29
C SER A 259 -11.20 4.44 -4.46
N HIS A 260 -11.17 3.13 -4.74
CA HIS A 260 -10.49 2.63 -5.92
C HIS A 260 -11.09 3.19 -7.21
N ALA A 261 -10.29 3.29 -8.27
CA ALA A 261 -10.68 3.94 -9.52
C ALA A 261 -11.82 3.18 -10.23
N ASP A 262 -11.83 1.85 -10.14
CA ASP A 262 -12.89 1.00 -10.67
C ASP A 262 -14.18 1.11 -9.85
N ASP A 263 -14.07 1.08 -8.52
CA ASP A 263 -15.19 1.37 -7.60
C ASP A 263 -15.78 2.76 -7.91
N THR A 264 -14.93 3.76 -8.14
CA THR A 264 -15.35 5.13 -8.51
C THR A 264 -16.10 5.15 -9.83
N LEU A 265 -15.58 4.50 -10.88
CA LEU A 265 -16.25 4.43 -12.17
C LEU A 265 -17.60 3.71 -12.08
N ALA A 266 -17.71 2.66 -11.26
CA ALA A 266 -18.96 1.96 -11.04
C ALA A 266 -20.02 2.81 -10.30
N LEU A 267 -19.58 3.75 -9.46
CA LEU A 267 -20.46 4.67 -8.74
C LEU A 267 -20.92 5.86 -9.61
N LEU A 268 -20.09 6.32 -10.53
CA LEU A 268 -20.41 7.46 -11.41
C LEU A 268 -21.43 7.07 -12.47
N THR A 269 -22.62 7.67 -12.38
CA THR A 269 -23.70 7.48 -13.38
C THR A 269 -23.52 8.32 -14.63
N ASP A 270 -22.68 9.35 -14.55
CA ASP A 270 -22.41 10.35 -15.59
C ASP A 270 -20.90 10.42 -15.91
N ALA A 271 -20.16 9.33 -15.75
CA ALA A 271 -18.73 9.28 -16.04
C ALA A 271 -18.45 9.70 -17.49
N THR A 272 -17.63 10.72 -17.67
CA THR A 272 -17.22 11.20 -19.00
C THR A 272 -16.30 10.20 -19.68
N GLN A 273 -16.19 10.27 -21.01
CA GLN A 273 -15.25 9.43 -21.75
C GLN A 273 -13.81 9.62 -21.27
N LEU A 274 -13.44 10.84 -20.88
CA LEU A 274 -12.11 11.15 -20.38
C LEU A 274 -11.84 10.46 -19.04
N GLU A 275 -12.80 10.49 -18.12
CA GLU A 275 -12.72 9.79 -16.83
C GLU A 275 -12.66 8.28 -17.01
N GLN A 276 -13.48 7.71 -17.88
CA GLN A 276 -13.42 6.28 -18.21
C GLN A 276 -12.03 5.89 -18.76
N ASN A 277 -11.49 6.71 -19.67
CA ASN A 277 -10.19 6.46 -20.28
C ASN A 277 -9.02 6.58 -19.30
N VAL A 278 -9.11 7.44 -18.28
CA VAL A 278 -8.06 7.63 -17.26
C VAL A 278 -8.21 6.64 -16.12
N LEU A 279 -9.37 6.61 -15.46
CA LEU A 279 -9.61 5.77 -14.28
C LEU A 279 -9.68 4.29 -14.64
N GLY A 280 -10.10 3.95 -15.86
CA GLY A 280 -10.18 2.56 -16.33
C GLY A 280 -8.84 1.88 -16.57
N GLN A 281 -7.72 2.61 -16.49
CA GLN A 281 -6.37 2.03 -16.64
C GLN A 281 -5.83 1.45 -15.32
N PHE A 282 -6.45 1.75 -14.18
CA PHE A 282 -6.02 1.25 -12.89
C PHE A 282 -6.67 -0.10 -12.59
N GLY A 283 -5.89 -1.17 -12.74
CA GLY A 283 -6.29 -2.51 -12.32
C GLY A 283 -6.09 -2.72 -10.82
N TYR A 284 -6.79 -3.71 -10.27
CA TYR A 284 -6.63 -4.12 -8.87
C TYR A 284 -6.61 -5.64 -8.75
N GLN A 285 -5.83 -6.13 -7.80
CA GLN A 285 -5.71 -7.55 -7.49
C GLN A 285 -6.22 -7.83 -6.08
N ASP A 286 -7.09 -8.84 -5.96
CA ASP A 286 -7.52 -9.38 -4.67
C ASP A 286 -6.39 -10.13 -3.98
N ASN A 287 -6.23 -9.86 -2.69
CA ASN A 287 -5.23 -10.47 -1.83
C ASN A 287 -5.89 -10.91 -0.52
N HIS A 288 -5.57 -12.12 -0.09
CA HIS A 288 -6.11 -12.72 1.11
C HIS A 288 -5.13 -12.53 2.27
N MET A 289 -5.54 -11.82 3.31
CA MET A 289 -4.76 -11.60 4.52
C MET A 289 -5.30 -12.46 5.67
N VAL A 290 -4.42 -13.19 6.34
CA VAL A 290 -4.74 -13.99 7.51
C VAL A 290 -3.88 -13.53 8.68
N VAL A 291 -4.51 -13.08 9.77
CA VAL A 291 -3.82 -12.87 11.05
C VAL A 291 -3.95 -14.15 11.87
N HIS A 292 -2.83 -14.69 12.34
CA HIS A 292 -2.80 -15.99 13.02
C HIS A 292 -1.61 -16.10 13.98
N HIS A 293 -1.61 -17.15 14.80
CA HIS A 293 -0.47 -17.46 15.69
C HIS A 293 0.20 -18.81 15.36
N ASP A 294 0.01 -19.31 14.14
CA ASP A 294 0.64 -20.54 13.67
C ASP A 294 2.11 -20.33 13.28
N GLN A 295 3.02 -20.77 14.15
CA GLN A 295 4.47 -20.68 13.91
C GLN A 295 4.97 -21.61 12.80
N SER A 296 4.15 -22.57 12.34
CA SER A 296 4.51 -23.47 11.24
C SER A 296 4.79 -22.72 9.94
N ILE A 297 4.25 -21.50 9.80
CA ILE A 297 4.50 -20.63 8.66
C ILE A 297 5.96 -20.22 8.56
N MET A 298 6.66 -20.04 9.68
CA MET A 298 8.02 -19.52 9.70
C MET A 298 9.08 -20.64 9.55
N PRO A 299 10.32 -20.31 9.14
CA PRO A 299 11.40 -21.30 9.08
C PRO A 299 11.65 -21.99 10.42
N LYS A 300 11.99 -23.29 10.38
CA LYS A 300 12.30 -24.10 11.59
C LYS A 300 13.37 -23.46 12.49
N ARG A 301 14.34 -22.76 11.91
CA ARG A 301 15.41 -22.09 12.67
C ARG A 301 15.02 -20.64 12.94
N ARG A 302 14.78 -20.31 14.21
CA ARG A 302 14.42 -18.95 14.64
C ARG A 302 15.44 -17.88 14.26
N SER A 303 16.72 -18.23 14.10
CA SER A 303 17.75 -17.31 13.61
C SER A 303 17.50 -16.78 12.20
N GLN A 304 16.73 -17.52 11.39
CA GLN A 304 16.32 -17.12 10.03
C GLN A 304 15.09 -16.22 10.01
N TRP A 305 14.39 -16.08 11.14
CA TRP A 305 13.21 -15.23 11.20
C TRP A 305 13.61 -13.77 10.97
N ALA A 306 12.77 -13.11 10.18
CA ALA A 306 12.80 -11.70 9.92
C ALA A 306 11.37 -11.16 10.06
N SER A 307 11.25 -9.85 10.18
CA SER A 307 9.96 -9.19 10.23
C SER A 307 9.13 -9.40 8.97
N TRP A 308 9.78 -9.41 7.81
CA TRP A 308 9.18 -9.67 6.51
C TRP A 308 9.77 -10.96 5.97
N HIS A 309 8.90 -11.92 5.66
CA HIS A 309 9.32 -13.23 5.24
C HIS A 309 8.59 -13.66 3.97
N VAL A 310 9.34 -13.93 2.90
CA VAL A 310 8.79 -14.45 1.63
C VAL A 310 8.95 -15.97 1.58
N HIS A 311 7.84 -16.66 1.37
CA HIS A 311 7.79 -18.10 1.09
C HIS A 311 7.69 -18.32 -0.40
N VAL A 312 8.66 -19.01 -1.00
CA VAL A 312 8.56 -19.44 -2.39
C VAL A 312 8.25 -20.94 -2.41
N THR A 313 7.05 -21.30 -2.88
CA THR A 313 6.58 -22.69 -3.00
C THR A 313 6.32 -23.05 -4.47
N LYS A 314 6.14 -24.34 -4.75
CA LYS A 314 5.60 -24.79 -6.05
C LYS A 314 4.10 -24.49 -6.08
N ASN A 315 3.60 -24.00 -7.21
CA ASN A 315 2.17 -23.88 -7.45
C ASN A 315 1.57 -25.29 -7.63
N GLN A 316 0.59 -25.64 -6.81
CA GLN A 316 -0.04 -26.96 -6.82
C GLN A 316 -1.11 -27.12 -7.91
N ASN A 317 -1.56 -26.03 -8.54
CA ASN A 317 -2.72 -26.00 -9.44
C ASN A 317 -2.37 -26.00 -10.95
N THR A 318 -1.14 -26.32 -11.35
CA THR A 318 -0.74 -26.35 -12.77
C THR A 318 0.08 -27.58 -13.11
N ILE A 319 -0.19 -28.17 -14.29
CA ILE A 319 0.43 -29.41 -14.79
C ILE A 319 1.87 -29.16 -15.31
N SER A 320 2.29 -27.90 -15.48
CA SER A 320 3.66 -27.54 -15.86
C SER A 320 4.54 -27.32 -14.62
N SER A 321 5.77 -27.80 -14.67
CA SER A 321 6.77 -27.74 -13.59
C SER A 321 7.35 -26.34 -13.34
N GLN A 322 6.67 -25.25 -13.73
CA GLN A 322 7.26 -23.91 -13.86
C GLN A 322 6.49 -22.75 -13.22
N HIS A 323 5.48 -22.98 -12.37
CA HIS A 323 4.86 -21.87 -11.65
C HIS A 323 5.22 -21.90 -10.16
N LEU A 324 5.99 -20.91 -9.72
CA LEU A 324 6.24 -20.63 -8.31
C LEU A 324 5.05 -19.86 -7.73
N HIS A 325 4.87 -19.92 -6.41
CA HIS A 325 3.87 -19.11 -5.69
C HIS A 325 4.57 -18.40 -4.52
N TYR A 326 4.35 -17.09 -4.40
CA TYR A 326 4.82 -16.29 -3.27
C TYR A 326 3.72 -16.13 -2.21
N GLY A 327 4.11 -16.36 -0.96
CA GLY A 327 3.33 -15.97 0.21
C GLY A 327 4.19 -15.10 1.12
N PHE A 328 3.58 -14.13 1.79
CA PHE A 328 4.31 -13.12 2.56
C PHE A 328 3.85 -13.16 4.01
N SER A 329 4.74 -13.43 4.95
CA SER A 329 4.43 -13.42 6.38
C SER A 329 5.15 -12.28 7.08
N TYR A 330 4.37 -11.52 7.85
CA TYR A 330 4.79 -10.41 8.67
C TYR A 330 4.83 -10.86 10.14
N TRP A 331 6.00 -10.83 10.77
CA TRP A 331 6.13 -11.17 12.19
C TRP A 331 5.80 -9.95 13.06
N MET A 332 4.53 -9.90 13.48
CA MET A 332 3.93 -8.70 14.08
C MET A 332 4.55 -8.34 15.44
N ASN A 333 4.98 -9.31 16.24
CA ASN A 333 5.67 -8.99 17.50
C ASN A 333 6.91 -8.13 17.29
N LYS A 334 7.61 -8.33 16.17
CA LYS A 334 8.83 -7.62 15.87
C LYS A 334 8.60 -6.34 15.09
N LEU A 335 7.56 -6.30 14.24
CA LEU A 335 7.14 -5.09 13.52
C LEU A 335 6.49 -4.06 14.44
N GLN A 336 5.62 -4.50 15.34
CA GLN A 336 4.81 -3.64 16.22
C GLN A 336 5.26 -3.63 17.68
N ASN A 337 6.40 -4.26 18.00
CA ASN A 337 6.89 -4.41 19.37
C ASN A 337 5.83 -5.00 20.33
N LEU A 338 5.04 -5.97 19.86
CA LEU A 338 4.00 -6.59 20.70
C LEU A 338 4.63 -7.28 21.90
N SER A 339 4.13 -6.96 23.11
CA SER A 339 4.68 -7.40 24.39
C SER A 339 4.38 -8.85 24.76
N CYS A 340 3.48 -9.52 24.04
CA CYS A 340 3.06 -10.89 24.35
C CYS A 340 4.11 -11.94 23.95
N LYS A 341 4.08 -13.10 24.61
CA LYS A 341 4.94 -14.25 24.29
C LYS A 341 4.44 -15.01 23.07
N THR A 342 3.13 -15.03 22.86
CA THR A 342 2.49 -15.61 21.68
C THR A 342 2.98 -14.89 20.43
N GLN A 343 3.45 -15.66 19.45
CA GLN A 343 3.96 -15.11 18.19
C GLN A 343 2.79 -14.91 17.24
N ILE A 344 2.57 -13.66 16.85
CA ILE A 344 1.50 -13.24 15.95
C ILE A 344 2.10 -12.95 14.57
N PHE A 345 1.41 -13.43 13.55
CA PHE A 345 1.77 -13.26 12.16
C PHE A 345 0.57 -12.70 11.39
N ALA A 346 0.85 -11.79 10.47
CA ALA A 346 -0.08 -11.46 9.39
C ALA A 346 0.49 -12.07 8.11
N THR A 347 -0.24 -12.96 7.45
CA THR A 347 0.23 -13.65 6.24
C THR A 347 -0.66 -13.27 5.06
N LEU A 348 -0.05 -12.62 4.07
CA LEU A 348 -0.66 -12.25 2.81
C LEU A 348 -0.48 -13.37 1.78
N ASN A 349 -1.58 -13.76 1.14
CA ASN A 349 -1.68 -14.83 0.16
C ASN A 349 -1.01 -16.11 0.68
N PRO A 350 -1.51 -16.71 1.78
CA PRO A 350 -0.89 -17.89 2.38
C PRO A 350 -0.76 -19.01 1.34
N ASN A 351 0.48 -19.43 1.10
CA ASN A 351 0.84 -20.51 0.18
C ASN A 351 1.33 -21.78 0.91
N LEU A 352 1.16 -21.79 2.23
CA LEU A 352 1.41 -22.87 3.17
C LEU A 352 0.16 -23.01 4.04
N ASN A 353 -0.10 -24.21 4.55
CA ASN A 353 -1.26 -24.47 5.39
C ASN A 353 -1.14 -23.75 6.74
N ILE A 354 -2.14 -22.94 7.09
CA ILE A 354 -2.31 -22.35 8.42
C ILE A 354 -3.37 -23.16 9.14
N ALA A 355 -3.06 -23.64 10.36
CA ALA A 355 -4.02 -24.40 11.14
C ALA A 355 -5.26 -23.52 11.49
N ALA A 356 -6.47 -24.02 11.18
CA ALA A 356 -7.71 -23.26 11.30
C ALA A 356 -8.01 -22.80 12.73
N ASP A 357 -7.63 -23.59 13.74
CA ASP A 357 -7.76 -23.28 15.16
C ASP A 357 -6.80 -22.17 15.64
N LYS A 358 -5.86 -21.74 14.79
CA LYS A 358 -4.89 -20.68 15.08
C LYS A 358 -5.13 -19.39 14.30
N ILE A 359 -6.16 -19.36 13.46
CA ILE A 359 -6.57 -18.17 12.71
C ILE A 359 -7.32 -17.24 13.66
N LEU A 360 -6.91 -15.98 13.68
CA LEU A 360 -7.52 -14.92 14.49
C LEU A 360 -8.46 -14.06 13.65
N VAL A 361 -8.01 -13.69 12.44
CA VAL A 361 -8.75 -12.82 11.51
C VAL A 361 -8.44 -13.20 10.07
N GLU A 362 -9.44 -13.14 9.21
CA GLU A 362 -9.30 -13.15 7.76
C GLU A 362 -9.84 -11.85 7.16
N ARG A 363 -9.15 -11.36 6.14
CA ARG A 363 -9.47 -10.13 5.39
C ARG A 363 -9.18 -10.31 3.91
N HIS A 364 -9.97 -9.64 3.09
CA HIS A 364 -9.71 -9.52 1.66
C HIS A 364 -9.41 -8.05 1.33
N TYR A 365 -8.21 -7.82 0.78
CA TYR A 365 -7.76 -6.51 0.34
C TYR A 365 -7.58 -6.48 -1.17
N ARG A 366 -7.69 -5.30 -1.77
CA ARG A 366 -7.43 -5.08 -3.19
C ARG A 366 -6.24 -4.13 -3.34
N HIS A 367 -5.16 -4.58 -3.96
CA HIS A 367 -3.98 -3.75 -4.21
C HIS A 367 -3.94 -3.29 -5.68
N PRO A 368 -3.52 -2.04 -5.96
CA PRO A 368 -3.41 -1.54 -7.33
C PRO A 368 -2.33 -2.30 -8.12
N VAL A 369 -2.59 -2.50 -9.41
CA VAL A 369 -1.65 -3.09 -10.37
C VAL A 369 -0.98 -1.96 -11.15
N PHE A 370 0.36 -1.93 -11.14
CA PHE A 370 1.16 -0.90 -11.80
C PHE A 370 1.77 -1.41 -13.11
N ASN A 371 0.95 -1.46 -14.16
CA ASN A 371 1.41 -1.66 -15.54
C ASN A 371 1.74 -0.32 -16.22
N ALA A 372 2.15 -0.37 -17.49
CA ALA A 372 2.53 0.83 -18.22
C ALA A 372 1.35 1.79 -18.41
N GLU A 373 0.16 1.24 -18.66
CA GLU A 373 -1.09 1.99 -18.81
C GLU A 373 -1.47 2.76 -17.54
N ALA A 374 -1.38 2.12 -16.37
CA ALA A 374 -1.63 2.76 -15.08
C ALA A 374 -0.63 3.92 -14.82
N ILE A 375 0.66 3.71 -15.11
CA ILE A 375 1.69 4.75 -14.94
C ILE A 375 1.45 5.94 -15.86
N ASP A 376 1.04 5.69 -17.10
CA ASP A 376 0.72 6.78 -18.03
C ASP A 376 -0.57 7.50 -17.61
N ALA A 377 -1.57 6.79 -17.08
CA ALA A 377 -2.77 7.40 -16.50
C ALA A 377 -2.47 8.30 -15.30
N GLN A 378 -1.47 7.98 -14.47
CA GLN A 378 -1.08 8.83 -13.32
C GLN A 378 -0.72 10.27 -13.73
N LYS A 379 -0.12 10.45 -14.91
CA LYS A 379 0.27 11.76 -15.46
C LYS A 379 -0.93 12.60 -15.88
N ARG A 380 -2.09 11.96 -16.08
CA ARG A 380 -3.31 12.54 -16.63
C ARG A 380 -4.30 13.00 -15.55
N TRP A 381 -3.92 12.93 -14.27
CA TRP A 381 -4.77 13.32 -13.14
C TRP A 381 -5.39 14.73 -13.29
N ARG A 382 -4.59 15.71 -13.76
CA ARG A 382 -5.06 17.09 -13.98
C ARG A 382 -6.13 17.22 -15.07
N GLU A 383 -6.23 16.24 -15.97
CA GLU A 383 -7.22 16.24 -17.04
C GLU A 383 -8.64 15.96 -16.52
N ILE A 384 -8.79 15.32 -15.35
CA ILE A 384 -10.11 14.94 -14.79
C ILE A 384 -10.42 15.62 -13.47
N ASN A 385 -9.39 15.93 -12.66
CA ASN A 385 -9.59 16.36 -11.30
C ASN A 385 -9.98 17.85 -11.22
N GLY A 386 -11.02 18.18 -10.46
CA GLY A 386 -11.57 19.54 -10.39
C GLY A 386 -12.69 19.83 -11.36
N GLN A 387 -13.00 18.88 -12.26
CA GLN A 387 -14.08 19.02 -13.21
C GLN A 387 -15.38 18.45 -12.62
N TYR A 388 -16.52 18.96 -13.10
CA TYR A 388 -17.85 18.46 -12.72
C TYR A 388 -18.06 18.36 -11.21
N ARG A 389 -17.53 19.32 -10.44
CA ARG A 389 -17.63 19.34 -8.98
C ARG A 389 -17.08 18.08 -8.30
N SER A 390 -16.05 17.49 -8.90
CA SER A 390 -15.48 16.23 -8.45
C SER A 390 -13.96 16.24 -8.39
N SER A 391 -13.43 15.48 -7.42
CA SER A 391 -12.01 15.26 -7.25
C SER A 391 -11.71 13.78 -7.03
N PHE A 392 -10.51 13.35 -7.39
CA PHE A 392 -10.08 11.95 -7.33
C PHE A 392 -8.76 11.85 -6.59
N CYS A 393 -8.74 11.09 -5.50
CA CYS A 393 -7.53 10.77 -4.74
C CYS A 393 -7.50 9.29 -4.34
N GLY A 394 -6.32 8.81 -3.98
CA GLY A 394 -6.07 7.40 -3.74
C GLY A 394 -4.61 7.05 -3.97
N ALA A 395 -4.14 6.01 -3.29
CA ALA A 395 -2.74 5.56 -3.37
C ALA A 395 -2.32 5.12 -4.79
N TYR A 396 -3.28 4.75 -5.65
CA TYR A 396 -3.05 4.36 -7.05
C TYR A 396 -2.52 5.52 -7.92
N TRP A 397 -2.56 6.76 -7.44
CA TRP A 397 -1.93 7.91 -8.10
C TRP A 397 -0.41 8.02 -7.87
N GLY A 398 0.19 7.13 -7.09
CA GLY A 398 1.63 7.04 -6.82
C GLY A 398 2.12 5.59 -6.83
N TRP A 399 2.89 5.16 -5.83
CA TRP A 399 3.37 3.77 -5.72
C TRP A 399 2.44 2.80 -4.99
N GLY A 400 1.27 3.25 -4.54
CA GLY A 400 0.30 2.42 -3.82
C GLY A 400 0.49 2.39 -2.31
N PHE A 401 1.35 3.25 -1.75
CA PHE A 401 1.62 3.32 -0.31
C PHE A 401 0.78 4.38 0.40
N HIS A 402 0.86 4.39 1.72
CA HIS A 402 0.09 5.29 2.58
C HIS A 402 0.38 6.77 2.29
N GLU A 403 1.65 7.12 2.08
CA GLU A 403 2.05 8.48 1.71
C GLU A 403 1.49 8.88 0.34
N ASP A 404 1.46 7.98 -0.65
CA ASP A 404 0.86 8.28 -1.96
C ASP A 404 -0.64 8.60 -1.81
N GLY A 405 -1.30 7.89 -0.89
CA GLY A 405 -2.67 8.18 -0.50
C GLY A 405 -2.84 9.58 0.12
N ALA A 406 -1.99 9.94 1.09
CA ALA A 406 -2.01 11.26 1.72
C ALA A 406 -1.63 12.39 0.74
N SER A 407 -0.58 12.20 -0.06
CA SER A 407 -0.09 13.13 -1.07
C SER A 407 -1.11 13.38 -2.18
N SER A 408 -1.78 12.32 -2.67
CA SER A 408 -2.86 12.50 -3.64
C SER A 408 -4.03 13.31 -3.07
N ALA A 409 -4.37 13.11 -1.79
CA ALA A 409 -5.39 13.89 -1.10
C ALA A 409 -4.94 15.34 -0.87
N ALA A 410 -3.69 15.59 -0.47
CA ALA A 410 -3.14 16.93 -0.31
C ALA A 410 -3.25 17.76 -1.60
N ARG A 411 -3.03 17.15 -2.78
CA ARG A 411 -3.27 17.81 -4.08
C ARG A 411 -4.73 18.19 -4.29
N VAL A 412 -5.68 17.35 -3.87
CA VAL A 412 -7.12 17.64 -3.92
C VAL A 412 -7.48 18.78 -2.97
N VAL A 413 -6.98 18.74 -1.73
CA VAL A 413 -7.21 19.78 -0.71
C VAL A 413 -6.75 21.14 -1.23
N ALA A 414 -5.52 21.24 -1.72
CA ALA A 414 -4.97 22.48 -2.25
C ALA A 414 -5.80 23.04 -3.42
N GLN A 415 -6.33 22.18 -4.29
CA GLN A 415 -7.20 22.62 -5.37
C GLN A 415 -8.55 23.16 -4.84
N ILE A 416 -9.18 22.47 -3.89
CA ILE A 416 -10.46 22.90 -3.32
C ILE A 416 -10.33 24.24 -2.60
N GLU A 417 -9.22 24.47 -1.90
CA GLU A 417 -8.91 25.75 -1.25
C GLU A 417 -8.71 26.88 -2.28
N GLN A 418 -8.07 26.60 -3.42
CA GLN A 418 -7.96 27.55 -4.52
C GLN A 418 -9.34 27.90 -5.11
N VAL A 419 -10.20 26.90 -5.35
CA VAL A 419 -11.57 27.14 -5.86
C VAL A 419 -12.39 27.98 -4.88
N SER A 420 -12.30 27.67 -3.58
CA SER A 420 -13.03 28.39 -2.53
C SER A 420 -12.57 29.85 -2.41
N SER A 421 -11.26 30.10 -2.44
CA SER A 421 -10.71 31.46 -2.36
C SER A 421 -11.07 32.32 -3.57
N VAL A 422 -11.11 31.75 -4.78
CA VAL A 422 -11.52 32.46 -6.00
C VAL A 422 -13.01 32.84 -5.93
N ALA A 423 -13.88 31.94 -5.46
CA ALA A 423 -15.29 32.24 -5.31
C ALA A 423 -15.55 33.33 -4.25
N GLU A 424 -14.85 33.27 -3.11
CA GLU A 424 -14.88 34.30 -2.06
C GLU A 424 -14.44 35.67 -2.62
N GLN A 425 -13.38 35.73 -3.44
CA GLN A 425 -12.88 36.96 -4.04
C GLN A 425 -13.80 37.53 -5.14
N GLN A 426 -14.55 36.68 -5.84
CA GLN A 426 -15.48 37.10 -6.89
C GLN A 426 -16.86 37.49 -6.36
N GLY A 427 -17.11 37.40 -5.04
CA GLY A 427 -18.41 37.69 -4.45
C GLY A 427 -19.50 36.71 -4.89
N VAL A 428 -19.11 35.54 -5.41
CA VAL A 428 -20.03 34.47 -5.80
C VAL A 428 -20.21 33.58 -4.58
N GLU A 429 -21.37 33.65 -3.93
CA GLU A 429 -21.76 32.63 -2.97
C GLU A 429 -21.80 31.29 -3.71
N LEU A 430 -20.92 30.36 -3.31
CA LEU A 430 -21.08 28.94 -3.62
C LEU A 430 -22.27 28.46 -2.79
N CYS A 431 -23.48 28.69 -3.31
CA CYS A 431 -24.73 28.16 -2.78
C CYS A 431 -24.85 26.66 -3.05
#